data_AF-A0A6I3S2X7-F1
#
_entry.id   AF-A0A6I3S2X7-F1
#
_cell.length_a   1.000
_cell.length_b   1.000
_cell.length_c   1.000
_cell.angle_alpha   90.00
_cell.angle_beta   90.00
_cell.angle_gamma   90.00
#
_symmetry.space_group_name_H-M   'P 1'
#
loop_
_entity.id
_entity.type
_entity.pdbx_description
1 polymer ?
#
loop_
_entity_poly.entity_id
_entity_poly.type
_entity_poly.pdbx_seq_one_letter_code
_entity_poly.pdbx_strand_id
1 'polypeptide(L)'
;MKPSKLIIDNRAKAFEDLLGLSSKLDIASAFVSSNDIWTTIEERASKESLVVRLIAGIDNAISDPKLLVSKSPNIRIRVAKRSGDGGIFHPKLYIFHLKSGEKVILLGSANFTTNGFTKNQEILFQVTDTQSTQLFVNYFNNLWEDNNKTGLFLEEELEVYTQKHEKYKKLKKEMTEVSYSTAPSTVGETFITDGNENSFSQYCSLLYRVAKERFDWAGLEDPGERLFVLLDAIEECHNLIKNHDLPYDEDDIHKILGTHEPYAVLGEQRRWNLNSQLKNNTREAKLIHEALKDFSLKQLSSNVEERTKEVLEVYDYLKTFSGTGNSRATRLLALARPDFVISYNKQSEELLNEVTGCETTDNEDELRKNYRSILQWLWSKSWFNADSTNLTGTRLQIWKNRAALIDILAYSRNIKKKPGVRKEILEFLEQK
;
A
#
# COMPACT_ATOMS: atom_id res chain seq x y z
N MET A 1 -9.30 26.72 35.95
CA MET A 1 -8.88 25.98 34.75
C MET A 1 -9.98 25.00 34.37
N LYS A 2 -10.41 24.95 33.11
CA LYS A 2 -11.33 23.89 32.66
C LYS A 2 -10.61 22.53 32.75
N PRO A 3 -11.26 21.45 33.20
CA PRO A 3 -10.62 20.14 33.24
C PRO A 3 -10.29 19.67 31.81
N SER A 4 -9.19 18.94 31.69
CA SER A 4 -8.87 18.23 30.45
C SER A 4 -9.93 17.16 30.19
N LYS A 5 -10.23 16.88 28.92
CA LYS A 5 -11.31 15.96 28.54
C LYS A 5 -11.03 15.22 27.24
N LEU A 6 -11.57 14.02 27.14
CA LEU A 6 -11.59 13.24 25.91
C LEU A 6 -12.76 13.68 25.02
N ILE A 7 -12.51 13.80 23.72
CA ILE A 7 -13.48 14.16 22.70
C ILE A 7 -13.47 13.04 21.67
N ILE A 8 -14.55 12.27 21.66
CA ILE A 8 -14.77 11.16 20.73
C ILE A 8 -15.77 11.59 19.66
N ASP A 9 -16.84 12.29 20.04
CA ASP A 9 -17.86 12.79 19.12
C ASP A 9 -17.77 14.31 18.92
N ASN A 10 -18.40 14.82 17.85
CA ASN A 10 -18.52 16.26 17.56
C ASN A 10 -17.17 17.00 17.52
N ARG A 11 -16.11 16.33 17.05
CA ARG A 11 -14.74 16.87 16.99
C ARG A 11 -14.65 18.16 16.19
N ALA A 12 -15.33 18.23 15.03
CA ALA A 12 -15.42 19.45 14.22
C ALA A 12 -15.97 20.63 15.05
N LYS A 13 -17.09 20.42 15.73
CA LYS A 13 -17.73 21.44 16.56
C LYS A 13 -16.83 21.90 17.71
N ALA A 14 -16.19 20.96 18.40
CA ALA A 14 -15.24 21.30 19.47
C ALA A 14 -14.04 22.12 18.96
N PHE A 15 -13.56 21.81 17.76
CA PHE A 15 -12.50 22.58 17.10
C PHE A 15 -12.98 24.00 16.79
N GLU A 16 -14.16 24.16 16.17
CA GLU A 16 -14.74 25.45 15.80
C GLU A 16 -15.02 26.35 17.02
N ASP A 17 -15.51 25.76 18.12
CA ASP A 17 -15.77 26.49 19.36
C ASP A 17 -14.47 27.07 19.93
N LEU A 18 -13.38 26.29 19.93
CA LEU A 18 -12.06 26.77 20.35
C LEU A 18 -11.48 27.77 19.35
N LEU A 19 -11.66 27.52 18.06
CA LEU A 19 -11.24 28.43 17.00
C LEU A 19 -11.85 29.80 17.24
N GLY A 20 -13.17 29.92 17.43
CA GLY A 20 -13.89 31.19 17.64
C GLY A 20 -13.35 32.05 18.79
N LEU A 21 -12.80 31.41 19.82
CA LEU A 21 -12.19 32.06 20.99
C LEU A 21 -10.72 32.43 20.81
N SER A 22 -10.08 31.97 19.73
CA SER A 22 -8.63 32.08 19.50
C SER A 22 -8.24 33.35 18.75
N SER A 23 -7.10 33.93 19.10
CA SER A 23 -6.39 34.96 18.32
C SER A 23 -5.24 34.38 17.50
N LYS A 24 -4.74 33.19 17.88
CA LYS A 24 -3.73 32.45 17.10
C LYS A 24 -4.00 30.95 17.14
N LEU A 25 -3.68 30.27 16.05
CA LEU A 25 -3.77 28.82 15.89
C LEU A 25 -2.45 28.26 15.34
N ASP A 26 -1.88 27.28 16.02
CA ASP A 26 -0.76 26.49 15.50
C ASP A 26 -1.25 25.06 15.19
N ILE A 27 -0.96 24.56 13.98
CA ILE A 27 -1.40 23.25 13.49
C ILE A 27 -0.16 22.46 13.08
N ALA A 28 0.04 21.27 13.62
CA ALA A 28 0.98 20.28 13.12
C ALA A 28 0.22 19.00 12.80
N SER A 29 0.03 18.71 11.50
CA SER A 29 -0.76 17.57 11.04
C SER A 29 -0.03 16.81 9.95
N ALA A 30 -0.02 15.48 10.07
CA ALA A 30 0.54 14.59 9.06
C ALA A 30 -0.13 14.80 7.70
N PHE A 31 -1.46 14.84 7.70
CA PHE A 31 -2.26 15.07 6.50
C PHE A 31 -3.16 16.27 6.68
N VAL A 32 -3.27 17.09 5.63
CA VAL A 32 -4.14 18.26 5.60
C VAL A 32 -4.99 18.25 4.34
N SER A 33 -6.26 18.62 4.44
CA SER A 33 -7.12 18.81 3.27
C SER A 33 -7.98 20.05 3.41
N SER A 34 -8.35 20.66 2.29
CA SER A 34 -9.40 21.68 2.27
C SER A 34 -10.68 21.12 2.90
N ASN A 35 -11.30 21.89 3.80
CA ASN A 35 -12.52 21.55 4.54
C ASN A 35 -13.15 22.83 5.13
N ASP A 36 -14.36 22.72 5.69
CA ASP A 36 -15.13 23.88 6.19
C ASP A 36 -14.42 24.64 7.33
N ILE A 37 -13.66 23.94 8.17
CA ILE A 37 -12.85 24.56 9.23
C ILE A 37 -11.72 25.38 8.60
N TRP A 38 -11.08 24.87 7.55
CA TRP A 38 -10.05 25.63 6.81
C TRP A 38 -10.64 26.89 6.16
N THR A 39 -11.82 26.81 5.55
CA THR A 39 -12.51 27.98 5.01
C THR A 39 -12.75 29.03 6.09
N THR A 40 -13.22 28.62 7.27
CA THR A 40 -13.39 29.52 8.42
C THR A 40 -12.07 30.15 8.88
N ILE A 41 -10.97 29.38 8.85
CA ILE A 41 -9.62 29.86 9.17
C ILE A 41 -9.18 30.94 8.16
N GLU A 42 -9.35 30.71 6.87
CA GLU A 42 -8.99 31.66 5.80
C GLU A 42 -9.79 32.97 5.90
N GLU A 43 -11.10 32.87 6.13
CA GLU A 43 -11.97 34.04 6.33
C GLU A 43 -11.53 34.87 7.55
N ARG A 44 -11.13 34.22 8.63
CA ARG A 44 -10.72 34.91 9.85
C ARG A 44 -9.33 35.49 9.77
N ALA A 45 -8.41 34.80 9.11
CA ALA A 45 -7.05 35.27 8.88
C ALA A 45 -7.01 36.46 7.92
N SER A 46 -7.87 36.48 6.89
CA SER A 46 -8.00 37.61 5.95
C SER A 46 -8.57 38.87 6.60
N LYS A 47 -9.39 38.73 7.65
CA LYS A 47 -9.90 39.83 8.50
C LYS A 47 -8.94 40.23 9.64
N GLU A 48 -7.70 39.71 9.62
CA GLU A 48 -6.67 39.91 10.66
C GLU A 48 -7.07 39.51 12.10
N SER A 49 -8.14 38.71 12.24
CA SER A 49 -8.67 38.28 13.54
C SER A 49 -8.06 36.98 14.07
N LEU A 50 -7.15 36.38 13.29
CA LEU A 50 -6.53 35.09 13.57
C LEU A 50 -5.16 34.99 12.87
N VAL A 51 -4.11 34.69 13.63
CA VAL A 51 -2.80 34.31 13.08
C VAL A 51 -2.67 32.80 13.05
N VAL A 52 -2.20 32.24 11.93
CA VAL A 52 -2.14 30.79 11.72
C VAL A 52 -0.73 30.37 11.33
N ARG A 53 -0.22 29.33 12.00
CA ARG A 53 0.98 28.60 11.59
C ARG A 53 0.63 27.15 11.34
N LEU A 54 0.89 26.66 10.13
CA LEU A 54 0.64 25.27 9.76
C LEU A 54 1.96 24.57 9.40
N ILE A 55 2.21 23.41 10.01
CA ILE A 55 3.20 22.43 9.56
C ILE A 55 2.44 21.22 9.02
N ALA A 56 2.58 20.95 7.72
CA ALA A 56 1.95 19.83 7.05
C ALA A 56 2.97 18.74 6.68
N GLY A 57 2.58 17.47 6.81
CA GLY A 57 3.31 16.36 6.21
C GLY A 57 3.06 16.28 4.70
N ILE A 58 4.06 15.80 3.97
CA ILE A 58 4.04 15.62 2.51
C ILE A 58 4.22 14.15 2.11
N ASP A 59 4.25 13.23 3.07
CA ASP A 59 4.41 11.81 2.82
C ASP A 59 3.26 11.27 1.95
N ASN A 60 3.62 10.42 0.98
CA ASN A 60 2.71 9.77 0.02
C ASN A 60 1.82 10.72 -0.80
N ALA A 61 2.15 12.01 -0.87
CA ALA A 61 1.37 13.04 -1.56
C ALA A 61 -0.12 13.09 -1.13
N ILE A 62 -0.41 12.78 0.15
CA ILE A 62 -1.78 12.70 0.67
C ILE A 62 -2.37 14.09 0.93
N SER A 63 -1.57 15.03 1.42
CA SER A 63 -2.00 16.39 1.73
C SER A 63 -2.43 17.16 0.49
N ASP A 64 -3.45 18.00 0.62
CA ASP A 64 -4.00 18.80 -0.48
C ASP A 64 -2.99 19.88 -0.91
N PRO A 65 -2.46 19.84 -2.15
CA PRO A 65 -1.46 20.80 -2.62
C PRO A 65 -1.95 22.24 -2.57
N LYS A 66 -3.26 22.47 -2.77
CA LYS A 66 -3.83 23.83 -2.71
C LYS A 66 -3.67 24.45 -1.33
N LEU A 67 -3.81 23.63 -0.29
CA LEU A 67 -3.65 24.07 1.09
C LEU A 67 -2.18 24.37 1.38
N LEU A 68 -1.24 23.55 0.91
CA LEU A 68 0.20 23.72 1.13
C LEU A 68 0.74 25.05 0.60
N VAL A 69 0.06 25.66 -0.37
CA VAL A 69 0.45 26.94 -0.98
C VAL A 69 -0.57 28.06 -0.76
N SER A 70 -1.53 27.87 0.15
CA SER A 70 -2.50 28.93 0.47
C SER A 70 -1.75 30.17 0.97
N LYS A 71 -2.05 31.31 0.33
CA LYS A 71 -1.47 32.61 0.65
C LYS A 71 -2.55 33.49 1.26
N SER A 72 -2.41 33.80 2.53
CA SER A 72 -3.22 34.80 3.24
C SER A 72 -2.30 35.58 4.18
N PRO A 73 -2.51 36.90 4.40
CA PRO A 73 -1.59 37.75 5.17
C PRO A 73 -1.21 37.20 6.54
N ASN A 74 -2.14 36.48 7.19
CA ASN A 74 -1.95 35.92 8.53
C ASN A 74 -1.85 34.39 8.55
N ILE A 75 -1.67 33.74 7.40
CA ILE A 75 -1.42 32.31 7.32
C ILE A 75 0.01 32.08 6.86
N ARG A 76 0.76 31.32 7.66
CA ARG A 76 2.10 30.84 7.30
C ARG A 76 2.09 29.33 7.29
N ILE A 77 2.60 28.76 6.21
CA ILE A 77 2.61 27.32 5.98
C ILE A 77 4.05 26.87 5.79
N ARG A 78 4.40 25.79 6.47
CA ARG A 78 5.63 25.04 6.30
C ARG A 78 5.28 23.58 6.03
N VAL A 79 6.11 22.90 5.26
CA VAL A 79 6.05 21.45 5.10
C VAL A 79 7.14 20.80 5.93
N ALA A 80 6.88 19.60 6.45
CA ALA A 80 7.89 18.77 7.07
C ALA A 80 8.82 18.17 6.01
N LYS A 81 10.11 18.24 6.25
CA LYS A 81 11.13 17.60 5.42
C LYS A 81 11.21 16.11 5.80
N ARG A 82 11.38 15.24 4.81
CA ARG A 82 11.58 13.80 5.06
C ARG A 82 12.89 13.59 5.81
N SER A 83 12.86 12.74 6.83
CA SER A 83 14.07 12.29 7.49
C SER A 83 14.79 11.23 6.63
N GLY A 84 16.13 11.24 6.66
CA GLY A 84 16.94 10.31 5.86
C GLY A 84 16.87 8.84 6.32
N ASP A 85 16.19 8.57 7.44
CA ASP A 85 15.96 7.23 8.01
C ASP A 85 14.63 6.58 7.58
N GLY A 86 13.85 7.25 6.74
CA GLY A 86 12.55 6.75 6.25
C GLY A 86 11.37 7.01 7.18
N GLY A 87 11.56 7.71 8.30
CA GLY A 87 10.46 8.16 9.15
C GLY A 87 9.52 9.15 8.47
N ILE A 88 8.24 9.14 8.86
CA ILE A 88 7.22 10.08 8.35
C ILE A 88 6.83 11.12 9.39
N PHE A 89 6.42 12.31 8.94
CA PHE A 89 5.92 13.34 9.83
C PHE A 89 4.47 13.03 10.22
N HIS A 90 4.26 12.45 11.42
CA HIS A 90 2.95 11.94 11.81
C HIS A 90 2.19 12.62 13.00
N PRO A 91 2.51 13.84 13.47
CA PRO A 91 1.74 14.46 14.55
C PRO A 91 0.32 14.84 14.10
N LYS A 92 -0.61 14.93 15.06
CA LYS A 92 -1.90 15.61 14.91
C LYS A 92 -2.15 16.48 16.14
N LEU A 93 -1.64 17.69 16.09
CA LEU A 93 -1.57 18.63 17.20
C LEU A 93 -2.15 19.98 16.78
N TYR A 94 -3.04 20.50 17.61
CA TYR A 94 -3.72 21.78 17.40
C TYR A 94 -3.60 22.62 18.67
N ILE A 95 -3.00 23.81 18.54
CA ILE A 95 -2.74 24.72 19.65
C ILE A 95 -3.54 25.99 19.45
N PHE A 96 -4.54 26.18 20.30
CA PHE A 96 -5.41 27.34 20.33
C PHE A 96 -4.87 28.33 21.34
N HIS A 97 -4.44 29.51 20.89
CA HIS A 97 -4.08 30.62 21.75
C HIS A 97 -5.30 31.54 21.87
N LEU A 98 -5.97 31.47 23.01
CA LEU A 98 -7.22 32.17 23.26
C LEU A 98 -7.00 33.67 23.41
N LYS A 99 -8.01 34.47 23.08
CA LYS A 99 -8.00 35.93 23.31
C LYS A 99 -7.85 36.30 24.79
N SER A 100 -8.19 35.38 25.71
CA SER A 100 -7.97 35.53 27.15
C SER A 100 -6.49 35.42 27.56
N GLY A 101 -5.61 34.94 26.67
CA GLY A 101 -4.22 34.60 26.96
C GLY A 101 -4.00 33.14 27.37
N GLU A 102 -5.07 32.38 27.60
CA GLU A 102 -5.01 30.94 27.87
C GLU A 102 -4.65 30.15 26.61
N LYS A 103 -4.04 28.98 26.79
CA LYS A 103 -3.73 28.04 25.70
C LYS A 103 -4.53 26.76 25.89
N VAL A 104 -5.11 26.26 24.81
CA VAL A 104 -5.82 24.97 24.79
C VAL A 104 -5.23 24.12 23.68
N ILE A 105 -4.95 22.86 23.98
CA ILE A 105 -4.41 21.89 23.02
C ILE A 105 -5.48 20.87 22.69
N LEU A 106 -5.62 20.53 21.42
CA LEU A 106 -6.21 19.26 21.00
C LEU A 106 -5.10 18.37 20.43
N LEU A 107 -4.96 17.17 20.97
CA LEU A 107 -3.98 16.17 20.54
C LEU A 107 -4.68 14.83 20.35
N GLY A 108 -4.38 14.09 19.29
CA GLY A 108 -4.89 12.73 19.15
C GLY A 108 -4.61 12.12 17.80
N SER A 109 -5.57 11.35 17.29
CA SER A 109 -5.44 10.59 16.04
C SER A 109 -5.98 11.34 14.81
N ALA A 110 -6.90 12.28 15.00
CA ALA A 110 -7.57 13.00 13.92
C ALA A 110 -6.64 13.94 13.13
N ASN A 111 -6.33 13.60 11.88
CA ASN A 111 -5.66 14.51 10.94
C ASN A 111 -6.57 15.69 10.56
N PHE A 112 -5.97 16.79 10.10
CA PHE A 112 -6.68 18.01 9.67
C PHE A 112 -7.37 17.82 8.31
N THR A 113 -8.37 16.94 8.27
CA THR A 113 -9.12 16.55 7.08
C THR A 113 -10.59 16.43 7.43
N THR A 114 -11.49 16.53 6.43
CA THR A 114 -12.93 16.35 6.64
C THR A 114 -13.23 15.05 7.38
N ASN A 115 -12.63 13.94 6.94
CA ASN A 115 -12.87 12.62 7.53
C ASN A 115 -12.33 12.51 8.96
N GLY A 116 -11.17 13.09 9.27
CA GLY A 116 -10.62 13.10 10.64
C GLY A 116 -11.57 13.77 11.63
N PHE A 117 -12.25 14.85 11.22
CA PHE A 117 -13.18 15.57 12.08
C PHE A 117 -14.62 15.03 12.10
N THR A 118 -15.04 14.26 11.08
CA THR A 118 -16.47 13.91 10.90
C THR A 118 -16.77 12.41 10.76
N LYS A 119 -15.90 11.62 10.13
CA LYS A 119 -16.24 10.27 9.67
C LYS A 119 -15.42 9.16 10.33
N ASN A 120 -14.10 9.34 10.44
CA ASN A 120 -13.21 8.34 11.01
C ASN A 120 -13.50 8.12 12.50
N GLN A 121 -13.22 6.92 13.01
CA GLN A 121 -13.14 6.71 14.46
C GLN A 121 -11.83 7.34 14.95
N GLU A 122 -11.94 8.45 15.67
CA GLU A 122 -10.78 9.23 16.09
C GLU A 122 -10.98 9.73 17.52
N ILE A 123 -9.87 9.90 18.22
CA ILE A 123 -9.85 10.55 19.53
C ILE A 123 -9.14 11.89 19.46
N LEU A 124 -9.64 12.87 20.22
CA LEU A 124 -8.93 14.08 20.57
C LEU A 124 -8.97 14.28 22.08
N PHE A 125 -7.80 14.47 22.67
CA PHE A 125 -7.68 14.84 24.07
C PHE A 125 -7.43 16.33 24.19
N GLN A 126 -8.30 17.02 24.92
CA GLN A 126 -8.20 18.43 25.18
C GLN A 126 -7.36 18.67 26.44
N VAL A 127 -6.24 19.37 26.28
CA VAL A 127 -5.31 19.73 27.37
C VAL A 127 -5.42 21.22 27.67
N THR A 128 -5.48 21.55 28.95
CA THR A 128 -5.76 22.91 29.44
C THR A 128 -4.84 23.34 30.59
N ASP A 129 -4.07 22.43 31.16
CA ASP A 129 -3.13 22.77 32.23
C ASP A 129 -1.91 23.52 31.66
N THR A 130 -1.44 24.51 32.42
CA THR A 130 -0.40 25.43 31.95
C THR A 130 0.93 24.72 31.68
N GLN A 131 1.28 23.70 32.48
CA GLN A 131 2.56 23.01 32.33
C GLN A 131 2.59 22.19 31.04
N SER A 132 1.58 21.36 30.79
CA SER A 132 1.51 20.50 29.61
C SER A 132 1.30 21.33 28.34
N THR A 133 0.43 22.34 28.36
CA THR A 133 0.23 23.24 27.21
C THR A 133 1.54 23.91 26.79
N GLN A 134 2.40 24.29 27.74
CA GLN A 134 3.71 24.86 27.43
C GLN A 134 4.67 23.85 26.79
N LEU A 135 4.63 22.57 27.17
CA LEU A 135 5.43 21.52 26.50
C LEU A 135 5.06 21.37 25.02
N PHE A 136 3.76 21.37 24.71
CA PHE A 136 3.29 21.27 23.31
C PHE A 136 3.64 22.51 22.49
N VAL A 137 3.55 23.70 23.09
CA VAL A 137 3.98 24.95 22.44
C VAL A 137 5.47 24.92 22.14
N ASN A 138 6.30 24.47 23.09
CA ASN A 138 7.74 24.35 22.90
C ASN A 138 8.06 23.33 21.79
N TYR A 139 7.39 22.17 21.79
CA TYR A 139 7.53 21.18 20.73
C TYR A 139 7.21 21.76 19.35
N PHE A 140 6.08 22.48 19.22
CA PHE A 140 5.70 23.11 17.97
C PHE A 140 6.71 24.16 17.53
N ASN A 141 7.15 25.04 18.44
CA ASN A 141 8.13 26.08 18.11
C ASN A 141 9.48 25.48 17.68
N ASN A 142 9.94 24.42 18.35
CA ASN A 142 11.17 23.73 17.95
C ASN A 142 11.07 23.17 16.53
N LEU A 143 9.94 22.58 16.15
CA LEU A 143 9.70 22.15 14.76
C LEU A 143 9.60 23.32 13.79
N TRP A 144 8.93 24.39 14.22
CA TRP A 144 8.67 25.58 13.42
C TRP A 144 9.94 26.37 13.12
N GLU A 145 10.92 26.38 14.02
CA GLU A 145 12.16 27.17 13.87
C GLU A 145 13.28 26.37 13.21
N ASP A 146 13.23 25.04 13.28
CA ASP A 146 14.22 24.15 12.69
C ASP A 146 14.06 24.01 11.16
N ASN A 147 14.85 24.79 10.43
CA ASN A 147 14.92 24.76 8.96
C ASN A 147 15.43 23.43 8.38
N ASN A 148 15.99 22.54 9.19
CA ASN A 148 16.35 21.18 8.75
C ASN A 148 15.16 20.22 8.83
N LYS A 149 14.16 20.51 9.68
CA LYS A 149 12.97 19.67 9.85
C LYS A 149 11.76 20.16 9.08
N THR A 150 11.62 21.47 8.89
CA THR A 150 10.49 22.04 8.15
C THR A 150 10.98 23.12 7.20
N GLY A 151 10.18 23.50 6.21
CA GLY A 151 10.55 24.57 5.27
C GLY A 151 9.36 25.10 4.50
N LEU A 152 9.57 26.16 3.72
CA LEU A 152 8.60 26.56 2.69
C LEU A 152 8.51 25.45 1.64
N PHE A 153 7.32 25.31 1.05
CA PHE A 153 7.16 24.41 -0.08
C PHE A 153 7.51 25.15 -1.36
N LEU A 154 8.58 24.73 -2.02
CA LEU A 154 9.10 25.42 -3.20
C LEU A 154 8.18 25.16 -4.41
N GLU A 155 8.11 26.13 -5.32
CA GLU A 155 7.24 26.05 -6.50
C GLU A 155 7.59 24.86 -7.41
N GLU A 156 8.89 24.57 -7.55
CA GLU A 156 9.41 23.40 -8.28
C GLU A 156 8.99 22.07 -7.63
N GLU A 157 8.94 22.01 -6.29
CA GLU A 157 8.49 20.83 -5.54
C GLU A 157 6.97 20.64 -5.65
N LEU A 158 6.23 21.75 -5.71
CA LEU A 158 4.78 21.76 -5.77
C LEU A 158 4.26 21.11 -7.05
N GLU A 159 4.87 21.37 -8.21
CA GLU A 159 4.41 20.80 -9.48
C GLU A 159 4.50 19.27 -9.45
N VAL A 160 5.67 18.74 -9.09
CA VAL A 160 5.91 17.30 -8.93
C VAL A 160 4.97 16.70 -7.90
N TYR A 161 4.80 17.38 -6.77
CA TYR A 161 3.91 16.93 -5.71
C TYR A 161 2.44 16.90 -6.15
N THR A 162 1.99 17.92 -6.88
CA THR A 162 0.62 18.02 -7.38
C THR A 162 0.34 16.89 -8.37
N GLN A 163 1.27 16.57 -9.26
CA GLN A 163 1.15 15.41 -10.15
C GLN A 163 1.03 14.10 -9.36
N LYS A 164 1.85 13.91 -8.32
CA LYS A 164 1.75 12.74 -7.42
C LYS A 164 0.42 12.71 -6.66
N HIS A 165 -0.07 13.86 -6.19
CA HIS A 165 -1.34 13.98 -5.48
C HIS A 165 -2.54 13.66 -6.38
N GLU A 166 -2.55 14.14 -7.62
CA GLU A 166 -3.59 13.83 -8.59
C GLU A 166 -3.57 12.36 -9.00
N LYS A 167 -2.38 11.75 -9.14
CA LYS A 167 -2.24 10.30 -9.33
C LYS A 167 -2.78 9.54 -8.11
N TYR A 168 -2.43 9.95 -6.88
CA TYR A 168 -2.98 9.38 -5.65
C TYR A 168 -4.49 9.51 -5.58
N LYS A 169 -5.06 10.67 -5.90
CA LYS A 169 -6.51 10.89 -5.94
C LYS A 169 -7.18 10.05 -7.01
N LYS A 170 -6.58 9.93 -8.19
CA LYS A 170 -7.10 9.09 -9.28
C LYS A 170 -7.06 7.62 -8.89
N LEU A 171 -5.95 7.13 -8.34
CA LEU A 171 -5.83 5.77 -7.81
C LEU A 171 -6.84 5.54 -6.67
N LYS A 172 -6.92 6.45 -5.70
CA LYS A 172 -7.88 6.36 -4.61
C LYS A 172 -9.32 6.42 -5.12
N LYS A 173 -9.59 7.25 -6.12
CA LYS A 173 -10.90 7.37 -6.77
C LYS A 173 -11.23 6.11 -7.57
N GLU A 174 -10.28 5.53 -8.28
CA GLU A 174 -10.43 4.24 -8.94
C GLU A 174 -10.61 3.12 -7.91
N MET A 175 -9.92 3.17 -6.76
CA MET A 175 -10.11 2.28 -5.61
C MET A 175 -11.40 2.57 -4.80
N THR A 176 -12.04 3.74 -4.95
CA THR A 176 -13.33 4.07 -4.29
C THR A 176 -14.52 4.01 -5.24
N GLU A 177 -14.30 4.11 -6.55
CA GLU A 177 -15.25 3.81 -7.64
C GLU A 177 -15.26 2.32 -7.95
N VAL A 178 -14.17 1.59 -7.65
CA VAL A 178 -14.24 0.22 -7.12
C VAL A 178 -14.75 0.33 -5.69
N SER A 179 -16.00 0.78 -5.57
CA SER A 179 -16.75 0.73 -4.33
C SER A 179 -16.82 -0.73 -3.92
N TYR A 180 -16.01 -1.11 -2.93
CA TYR A 180 -16.48 -2.09 -1.98
C TYR A 180 -17.64 -1.41 -1.25
N SER A 181 -18.86 -1.57 -1.77
CA SER A 181 -20.10 -1.13 -1.12
C SER A 181 -20.31 -1.77 0.26
N THR A 182 -19.42 -2.67 0.63
CA THR A 182 -19.41 -3.56 1.78
C THR A 182 -17.99 -3.59 2.33
N ALA A 183 -17.81 -3.52 3.64
CA ALA A 183 -16.49 -3.56 4.26
C ALA A 183 -15.69 -4.82 3.81
N PRO A 184 -14.34 -4.78 3.76
CA PRO A 184 -13.52 -5.93 3.39
C PRO A 184 -13.83 -7.19 4.22
N SER A 185 -14.15 -7.02 5.50
CA SER A 185 -14.65 -8.09 6.38
C SER A 185 -15.93 -8.73 5.85
N THR A 186 -16.91 -7.92 5.44
CA THR A 186 -18.17 -8.39 4.85
C THR A 186 -17.95 -9.10 3.52
N VAL A 187 -17.05 -8.59 2.67
CA VAL A 187 -16.66 -9.29 1.43
C VAL A 187 -15.98 -10.63 1.75
N GLY A 188 -15.09 -10.64 2.73
CA GLY A 188 -14.44 -11.86 3.22
C GLY A 188 -15.43 -12.90 3.75
N GLU A 189 -16.45 -12.47 4.49
CA GLU A 189 -17.53 -13.34 4.96
C GLU A 189 -18.32 -13.95 3.81
N THR A 190 -18.56 -13.20 2.72
CA THR A 190 -19.23 -13.75 1.53
C THR A 190 -18.45 -14.91 0.93
N PHE A 191 -17.11 -14.80 0.84
CA PHE A 191 -16.24 -15.90 0.38
C PHE A 191 -16.32 -17.16 1.24
N ILE A 192 -16.59 -17.01 2.54
CA ILE A 192 -16.77 -18.16 3.43
C ILE A 192 -18.14 -18.79 3.17
N THR A 193 -19.20 -17.98 3.10
CA THR A 193 -20.57 -18.48 2.93
C THR A 193 -20.80 -19.17 1.59
N ASP A 194 -20.24 -18.65 0.51
CA ASP A 194 -20.39 -19.18 -0.85
C ASP A 194 -19.24 -20.11 -1.27
N GLY A 195 -18.31 -20.39 -0.34
CA GLY A 195 -17.04 -21.05 -0.61
C GLY A 195 -17.16 -22.46 -1.18
N ASN A 196 -18.34 -23.09 -1.18
CA ASN A 196 -18.58 -24.42 -1.73
C ASN A 196 -19.36 -24.43 -3.05
N GLU A 197 -19.69 -23.26 -3.63
CA GLU A 197 -20.53 -23.19 -4.84
C GLU A 197 -19.85 -23.76 -6.08
N ASN A 198 -18.54 -23.50 -6.24
CA ASN A 198 -17.73 -23.97 -7.35
C ASN A 198 -16.24 -23.87 -6.98
N SER A 199 -15.35 -24.41 -7.83
CA SER A 199 -13.92 -24.45 -7.51
C SER A 199 -13.25 -23.08 -7.41
N PHE A 200 -13.74 -22.06 -8.12
CA PHE A 200 -13.26 -20.69 -7.97
C PHE A 200 -13.74 -20.03 -6.67
N SER A 201 -14.98 -20.29 -6.24
CA SER A 201 -15.45 -19.86 -4.91
C SER A 201 -14.64 -20.53 -3.80
N GLN A 202 -14.32 -21.81 -3.94
CA GLN A 202 -13.41 -22.53 -3.02
C GLN A 202 -12.03 -21.87 -2.98
N TYR A 203 -11.48 -21.49 -4.14
CA TYR A 203 -10.21 -20.78 -4.22
C TYR A 203 -10.24 -19.44 -3.46
N CYS A 204 -11.25 -18.60 -3.71
CA CYS A 204 -11.41 -17.32 -3.01
C CYS A 204 -11.55 -17.51 -1.49
N SER A 205 -12.37 -18.48 -1.07
CA SER A 205 -12.57 -18.81 0.34
C SER A 205 -11.27 -19.22 1.03
N LEU A 206 -10.50 -20.09 0.37
CA LEU A 206 -9.24 -20.59 0.89
C LEU A 206 -8.19 -19.46 0.97
N LEU A 207 -8.05 -18.65 -0.09
CA LEU A 207 -7.17 -17.48 -0.07
C LEU A 207 -7.49 -16.55 1.10
N TYR A 208 -8.77 -16.23 1.33
CA TYR A 208 -9.19 -15.35 2.41
C TYR A 208 -8.83 -15.91 3.78
N ARG A 209 -9.16 -17.18 4.05
CA ARG A 209 -8.89 -17.82 5.34
C ARG A 209 -7.38 -17.96 5.59
N VAL A 210 -6.62 -18.36 4.57
CA VAL A 210 -5.16 -18.50 4.67
C VAL A 210 -4.49 -17.15 4.88
N ALA A 211 -4.89 -16.11 4.13
CA ALA A 211 -4.37 -14.75 4.30
C ALA A 211 -4.65 -14.23 5.71
N LYS A 212 -5.91 -14.35 6.15
CA LYS A 212 -6.36 -13.98 7.50
C LYS A 212 -5.54 -14.66 8.58
N GLU A 213 -5.21 -15.93 8.40
CA GLU A 213 -4.59 -16.75 9.43
C GLU A 213 -3.05 -16.69 9.47
N ARG A 214 -2.38 -16.48 8.33
CA ARG A 214 -0.92 -16.65 8.19
C ARG A 214 -0.12 -15.35 8.16
N PHE A 215 -0.69 -14.22 7.76
CA PHE A 215 0.08 -13.02 7.47
C PHE A 215 -0.10 -11.96 8.57
N ASP A 216 0.89 -11.75 9.44
CA ASP A 216 0.72 -10.89 10.64
C ASP A 216 1.60 -9.62 10.63
N TRP A 217 1.99 -9.16 9.43
CA TRP A 217 3.10 -8.24 9.26
C TRP A 217 2.77 -6.74 9.39
N ALA A 218 1.51 -6.35 9.57
CA ALA A 218 1.10 -4.94 9.52
C ALA A 218 0.40 -4.38 10.77
N GLY A 219 0.19 -5.17 11.83
CA GLY A 219 -0.58 -4.68 12.97
C GLY A 219 -1.99 -4.18 12.58
N LEU A 220 -2.54 -4.74 11.50
CA LEU A 220 -3.89 -4.43 11.02
C LEU A 220 -4.89 -4.72 12.12
N GLU A 221 -5.82 -3.79 12.35
CA GLU A 221 -6.89 -3.93 13.36
C GLU A 221 -7.83 -5.10 13.01
N ASP A 222 -8.11 -5.31 11.72
CA ASP A 222 -8.86 -6.45 11.23
C ASP A 222 -7.99 -7.40 10.37
N PRO A 223 -7.72 -8.63 10.84
CA PRO A 223 -7.08 -9.67 10.03
C PRO A 223 -7.81 -10.00 8.72
N GLY A 224 -9.10 -9.69 8.61
CA GLY A 224 -9.88 -9.82 7.38
C GLY A 224 -9.35 -8.97 6.22
N GLU A 225 -8.59 -7.91 6.48
CA GLU A 225 -8.08 -7.03 5.42
C GLU A 225 -6.86 -7.60 4.68
N ARG A 226 -6.21 -8.63 5.24
CA ARG A 226 -4.90 -9.14 4.77
C ARG A 226 -4.89 -9.58 3.31
N LEU A 227 -5.94 -10.28 2.86
CA LEU A 227 -6.05 -10.70 1.47
C LEU A 227 -6.09 -9.49 0.52
N PHE A 228 -6.84 -8.46 0.89
CA PHE A 228 -7.05 -7.26 0.09
C PHE A 228 -5.76 -6.46 -0.04
N VAL A 229 -5.00 -6.32 1.05
CA VAL A 229 -3.68 -5.64 0.98
C VAL A 229 -2.69 -6.42 0.09
N LEU A 230 -2.72 -7.76 0.13
CA LEU A 230 -1.88 -8.58 -0.75
C LEU A 230 -2.31 -8.48 -2.22
N LEU A 231 -3.61 -8.42 -2.49
CA LEU A 231 -4.16 -8.19 -3.84
C LEU A 231 -3.69 -6.84 -4.39
N ASP A 232 -3.87 -5.77 -3.62
CA ASP A 232 -3.47 -4.42 -4.01
C ASP A 232 -1.97 -4.33 -4.26
N ALA A 233 -1.15 -5.00 -3.43
CA ALA A 233 0.30 -5.04 -3.60
C ALA A 233 0.72 -5.72 -4.92
N ILE A 234 0.09 -6.85 -5.28
CA ILE A 234 0.38 -7.55 -6.54
C ILE A 234 -0.04 -6.68 -7.74
N GLU A 235 -1.22 -6.05 -7.68
CA GLU A 235 -1.70 -5.17 -8.75
C GLU A 235 -0.83 -3.92 -8.91
N GLU A 236 -0.36 -3.33 -7.81
CA GLU A 236 0.55 -2.20 -7.83
C GLU A 236 1.87 -2.58 -8.52
N CYS A 237 2.48 -3.71 -8.13
CA CYS A 237 3.68 -4.21 -8.79
C CYS A 237 3.48 -4.52 -10.28
N HIS A 238 2.34 -5.12 -10.65
CA HIS A 238 2.00 -5.39 -12.05
C HIS A 238 1.87 -4.09 -12.85
N ASN A 239 1.19 -3.09 -12.28
CA ASN A 239 1.00 -1.79 -12.90
C ASN A 239 2.30 -1.00 -13.04
N LEU A 240 3.25 -1.16 -12.12
CA LEU A 240 4.60 -0.60 -12.27
C LEU A 240 5.28 -1.18 -13.50
N ILE A 241 5.33 -2.51 -13.64
CA ILE A 241 5.94 -3.16 -14.81
C ILE A 241 5.26 -2.74 -16.12
N LYS A 242 3.93 -2.70 -16.12
CA LYS A 242 3.14 -2.49 -17.34
C LYS A 242 3.14 -1.04 -17.81
N ASN A 243 3.04 -0.09 -16.89
CA ASN A 243 2.68 1.30 -17.21
C ASN A 243 3.76 2.32 -16.85
N HIS A 244 4.74 1.98 -16.02
CA HIS A 244 5.73 2.93 -15.53
C HIS A 244 7.05 2.79 -16.30
N ASP A 245 7.63 3.90 -16.74
CA ASP A 245 8.90 3.91 -17.46
C ASP A 245 10.08 4.08 -16.50
N LEU A 246 11.28 3.64 -16.89
CA LEU A 246 12.50 3.86 -16.11
C LEU A 246 12.94 5.34 -16.11
N PRO A 247 13.68 5.79 -15.07
CA PRO A 247 14.13 5.03 -13.90
C PRO A 247 13.04 4.83 -12.85
N TYR A 248 13.16 3.75 -12.10
CA TYR A 248 12.37 3.53 -10.90
C TYR A 248 12.98 4.25 -9.71
N ASP A 249 12.12 4.82 -8.85
CA ASP A 249 12.57 5.35 -7.56
C ASP A 249 12.79 4.24 -6.52
N GLU A 250 13.22 4.61 -5.32
CA GLU A 250 13.51 3.62 -4.27
C GLU A 250 12.28 2.83 -3.81
N ASP A 251 11.09 3.44 -3.85
CA ASP A 251 9.83 2.81 -3.47
C ASP A 251 9.38 1.83 -4.55
N ASP A 252 9.46 2.23 -5.82
CA ASP A 252 9.19 1.34 -6.97
C ASP A 252 10.10 0.11 -6.95
N ILE A 253 11.40 0.31 -6.70
CA ILE A 253 12.37 -0.78 -6.59
C ILE A 253 12.03 -1.69 -5.41
N HIS A 254 11.67 -1.13 -4.26
CA HIS A 254 11.25 -1.91 -3.11
C HIS A 254 10.07 -2.83 -3.44
N LYS A 255 9.07 -2.33 -4.15
CA LYS A 255 7.88 -3.08 -4.59
C LYS A 255 8.24 -4.20 -5.56
N ILE A 256 9.01 -3.90 -6.61
CA ILE A 256 9.42 -4.88 -7.61
C ILE A 256 10.25 -6.02 -6.98
N LEU A 257 11.21 -5.67 -6.12
CA LEU A 257 12.08 -6.65 -5.48
C LEU A 257 11.44 -7.33 -4.25
N GLY A 258 10.37 -6.76 -3.70
CA GLY A 258 9.67 -7.30 -2.55
C GLY A 258 10.52 -7.35 -1.29
N THR A 259 11.25 -6.28 -0.98
CA THR A 259 12.23 -6.31 0.12
C THR A 259 11.61 -6.23 1.53
N HIS A 260 10.32 -5.95 1.63
CA HIS A 260 9.48 -5.92 2.84
C HIS A 260 8.03 -6.20 2.48
N GLU A 261 7.22 -6.52 3.48
CA GLU A 261 5.78 -6.77 3.32
C GLU A 261 5.01 -5.48 3.00
N PRO A 262 3.89 -5.52 2.26
CA PRO A 262 3.25 -6.71 1.65
C PRO A 262 3.97 -7.29 0.43
N TYR A 263 4.90 -6.55 -0.18
CA TYR A 263 5.47 -6.88 -1.49
C TYR A 263 6.37 -8.13 -1.50
N ALA A 264 6.72 -8.64 -0.32
CA ALA A 264 7.55 -9.83 -0.14
C ALA A 264 6.81 -11.16 -0.38
N VAL A 265 5.48 -11.16 -0.56
CA VAL A 265 4.67 -12.39 -0.71
C VAL A 265 5.13 -13.31 -1.85
N LEU A 266 5.62 -12.74 -2.97
CA LEU A 266 6.17 -13.50 -4.10
C LEU A 266 7.68 -13.80 -3.96
N GLY A 267 8.16 -14.03 -2.74
CA GLY A 267 9.57 -14.28 -2.45
C GLY A 267 10.41 -13.02 -2.33
N GLU A 268 10.85 -12.74 -1.10
CA GLU A 268 11.69 -11.60 -0.74
C GLU A 268 13.08 -11.63 -1.41
N GLN A 269 13.42 -10.60 -2.22
CA GLN A 269 14.71 -10.53 -2.93
C GLN A 269 15.66 -9.48 -2.33
N ARG A 270 16.47 -9.89 -1.35
CA ARG A 270 17.53 -9.04 -0.79
C ARG A 270 18.81 -9.10 -1.63
N ARG A 271 19.60 -8.01 -1.58
CA ARG A 271 20.96 -7.92 -2.16
C ARG A 271 21.01 -8.36 -3.63
N TRP A 272 20.09 -7.84 -4.43
CA TRP A 272 20.07 -8.05 -5.87
C TRP A 272 20.64 -6.81 -6.57
N ASN A 273 21.64 -6.99 -7.44
CA ASN A 273 22.24 -5.94 -8.26
C ASN A 273 21.21 -5.17 -9.10
N LEU A 274 20.08 -5.81 -9.45
CA LEU A 274 18.98 -5.18 -10.17
C LEU A 274 18.47 -3.91 -9.47
N ASN A 275 18.54 -3.80 -8.14
CA ASN A 275 18.22 -2.56 -7.42
C ASN A 275 19.01 -1.36 -7.99
N SER A 276 20.35 -1.45 -7.97
CA SER A 276 21.21 -0.39 -8.48
C SER A 276 21.05 -0.19 -9.99
N GLN A 277 20.74 -1.25 -10.74
CA GLN A 277 20.55 -1.17 -12.19
C GLN A 277 19.28 -0.42 -12.55
N LEU A 278 18.16 -0.70 -11.88
CA LEU A 278 16.88 -0.01 -12.07
C LEU A 278 16.97 1.46 -11.66
N LYS A 279 17.61 1.75 -10.51
CA LYS A 279 17.82 3.11 -10.02
C LYS A 279 18.67 3.96 -10.97
N ASN A 280 19.75 3.36 -11.51
CA ASN A 280 20.71 4.05 -12.38
C ASN A 280 20.36 3.92 -13.87
N ASN A 281 19.20 3.34 -14.22
CA ASN A 281 18.73 3.18 -15.60
C ASN A 281 19.78 2.53 -16.53
N THR A 282 20.44 1.46 -16.08
CA THR A 282 21.50 0.81 -16.85
C THR A 282 20.92 0.09 -18.07
N ARG A 283 21.79 -0.30 -19.02
CA ARG A 283 21.38 -1.04 -20.22
C ARG A 283 20.67 -2.36 -19.85
N GLU A 284 21.18 -3.08 -18.88
CA GLU A 284 20.60 -4.34 -18.40
C GLU A 284 19.20 -4.12 -17.80
N ALA A 285 19.03 -3.06 -16.99
CA ALA A 285 17.73 -2.71 -16.44
C ALA A 285 16.71 -2.36 -17.53
N LYS A 286 17.11 -1.62 -18.57
CA LYS A 286 16.23 -1.33 -19.72
C LYS A 286 15.79 -2.60 -20.44
N LEU A 287 16.73 -3.49 -20.75
CA LEU A 287 16.42 -4.75 -21.43
C LEU A 287 15.49 -5.66 -20.61
N ILE A 288 15.73 -5.77 -19.29
CA ILE A 288 14.86 -6.52 -18.38
C ILE A 288 13.47 -5.85 -18.33
N HIS A 289 13.42 -4.53 -18.17
CA HIS A 289 12.16 -3.78 -18.08
C HIS A 289 11.33 -3.91 -19.36
N GLU A 290 11.94 -3.73 -20.53
CA GLU A 290 11.29 -3.89 -21.84
C GLU A 290 10.73 -5.30 -22.02
N ALA A 291 11.52 -6.33 -21.73
CA ALA A 291 11.07 -7.72 -21.84
C ALA A 291 9.86 -8.02 -20.92
N LEU A 292 9.86 -7.48 -19.70
CA LEU A 292 8.75 -7.65 -18.76
C LEU A 292 7.51 -6.85 -19.17
N LYS A 293 7.70 -5.62 -19.66
CA LYS A 293 6.60 -4.77 -20.15
C LYS A 293 5.93 -5.41 -21.37
N ASP A 294 6.71 -5.88 -22.33
CA ASP A 294 6.22 -6.61 -23.50
C ASP A 294 5.48 -7.88 -23.08
N PHE A 295 6.06 -8.67 -22.16
CA PHE A 295 5.41 -9.87 -21.65
C PHE A 295 4.11 -9.58 -20.89
N SER A 296 4.03 -8.46 -20.16
CA SER A 296 2.82 -8.02 -19.46
C SER A 296 1.65 -7.67 -20.39
N LEU A 297 1.95 -7.28 -21.63
CA LEU A 297 0.99 -6.91 -22.66
C LEU A 297 0.70 -8.07 -23.63
N LYS A 298 1.53 -9.12 -23.63
CA LYS A 298 1.44 -10.23 -24.56
C LYS A 298 0.15 -11.04 -24.37
N GLN A 299 -0.62 -11.20 -25.45
CA GLN A 299 -1.70 -12.17 -25.48
C GLN A 299 -1.08 -13.57 -25.60
N LEU A 300 -1.15 -14.34 -24.51
CA LEU A 300 -0.59 -15.69 -24.47
C LEU A 300 -1.50 -16.69 -25.18
N SER A 301 -0.88 -17.73 -25.76
CA SER A 301 -1.59 -18.78 -26.47
C SER A 301 -2.59 -19.53 -25.59
N SER A 302 -3.75 -19.87 -26.16
CA SER A 302 -4.71 -20.76 -25.50
C SER A 302 -4.23 -22.21 -25.44
N ASN A 303 -3.31 -22.61 -26.34
CA ASN A 303 -2.68 -23.92 -26.31
C ASN A 303 -1.64 -23.99 -25.19
N VAL A 304 -1.74 -24.98 -24.30
CA VAL A 304 -0.87 -25.11 -23.12
C VAL A 304 0.61 -25.26 -23.47
N GLU A 305 0.96 -26.01 -24.51
CA GLU A 305 2.36 -26.23 -24.89
C GLU A 305 2.98 -24.97 -25.49
N GLU A 306 2.26 -24.28 -26.38
CA GLU A 306 2.76 -23.03 -26.95
C GLU A 306 2.86 -21.95 -25.87
N ARG A 307 1.85 -21.84 -25.00
CA ARG A 307 1.87 -20.94 -23.84
C ARG A 307 3.06 -21.21 -22.94
N THR A 308 3.34 -22.48 -22.66
CA THR A 308 4.50 -22.89 -21.86
C THR A 308 5.78 -22.36 -22.49
N LYS A 309 5.95 -22.55 -23.81
CA LYS A 309 7.11 -22.08 -24.56
C LYS A 309 7.25 -20.56 -24.48
N GLU A 310 6.17 -19.81 -24.69
CA GLU A 310 6.18 -18.34 -24.61
C GLU A 310 6.63 -17.82 -23.24
N VAL A 311 6.20 -18.46 -22.15
CA VAL A 311 6.63 -18.10 -20.79
C VAL A 311 8.10 -18.48 -20.56
N LEU A 312 8.50 -19.67 -21.00
CA LEU A 312 9.86 -20.17 -20.81
C LEU A 312 10.90 -19.39 -21.64
N GLU A 313 10.54 -18.84 -22.79
CA GLU A 313 11.42 -17.95 -23.58
C GLU A 313 11.81 -16.70 -22.78
N VAL A 314 10.84 -16.05 -22.12
CA VAL A 314 11.12 -14.87 -21.28
C VAL A 314 11.87 -15.28 -20.01
N TYR A 315 11.52 -16.42 -19.40
CA TYR A 315 12.26 -16.99 -18.28
C TYR A 315 13.75 -17.20 -18.62
N ASP A 316 14.03 -17.86 -19.75
CA ASP A 316 15.40 -18.14 -20.19
C ASP A 316 16.14 -16.83 -20.51
N TYR A 317 15.46 -15.87 -21.15
CA TYR A 317 16.01 -14.54 -21.42
C TYR A 317 16.42 -13.81 -20.14
N LEU A 318 15.54 -13.77 -19.13
CA LEU A 318 15.82 -13.13 -17.84
C LEU A 318 17.03 -13.76 -17.13
N LYS A 319 17.22 -15.07 -17.29
CA LYS A 319 18.35 -15.79 -16.69
C LYS A 319 19.70 -15.53 -17.37
N THR A 320 19.71 -14.91 -18.54
CA THR A 320 20.97 -14.45 -19.17
C THR A 320 21.62 -13.29 -18.41
N PHE A 321 20.85 -12.58 -17.58
CA PHE A 321 21.35 -11.45 -16.80
C PHE A 321 22.01 -11.91 -15.49
N SER A 322 23.19 -11.36 -15.21
CA SER A 322 23.97 -11.68 -14.01
C SER A 322 23.16 -11.44 -12.73
N GLY A 323 23.07 -12.47 -11.89
CA GLY A 323 22.34 -12.43 -10.63
C GLY A 323 20.85 -12.78 -10.76
N THR A 324 20.32 -13.10 -11.94
CA THR A 324 18.91 -13.48 -12.11
C THR A 324 18.74 -15.00 -12.14
N GLY A 325 18.82 -15.64 -10.97
CA GLY A 325 18.52 -17.08 -10.84
C GLY A 325 17.02 -17.40 -10.91
N ASN A 326 16.66 -18.69 -10.78
CA ASN A 326 15.27 -19.18 -10.89
C ASN A 326 14.26 -18.36 -10.06
N SER A 327 14.52 -18.15 -8.77
CA SER A 327 13.61 -17.41 -7.87
C SER A 327 13.36 -15.96 -8.30
N ARG A 328 14.39 -15.30 -8.83
CA ARG A 328 14.34 -13.91 -9.30
C ARG A 328 13.61 -13.80 -10.64
N ALA A 329 13.90 -14.72 -11.57
CA ALA A 329 13.24 -14.76 -12.87
C ALA A 329 11.73 -15.03 -12.73
N THR A 330 11.34 -16.07 -11.98
CA THR A 330 9.93 -16.44 -11.82
C THR A 330 9.13 -15.40 -11.04
N ARG A 331 9.75 -14.72 -10.05
CA ARG A 331 9.13 -13.55 -9.41
C ARG A 331 8.82 -12.45 -10.42
N LEU A 332 9.80 -12.02 -11.24
CA LEU A 332 9.58 -10.95 -12.21
C LEU A 332 8.48 -11.31 -13.21
N LEU A 333 8.44 -12.56 -13.67
CA LEU A 333 7.37 -13.04 -14.56
C LEU A 333 6.00 -13.04 -13.87
N ALA A 334 5.92 -13.45 -12.61
CA ALA A 334 4.67 -13.43 -11.85
C ALA A 334 4.14 -12.01 -11.64
N LEU A 335 5.03 -11.02 -11.46
CA LEU A 335 4.63 -9.61 -11.42
C LEU A 335 4.18 -9.09 -12.79
N ALA A 336 4.84 -9.52 -13.86
CA ALA A 336 4.46 -9.13 -15.21
C ALA A 336 3.14 -9.76 -15.66
N ARG A 337 2.83 -10.99 -15.24
CA ARG A 337 1.62 -11.75 -15.59
C ARG A 337 1.02 -12.49 -14.39
N PRO A 338 0.44 -11.75 -13.41
CA PRO A 338 -0.11 -12.36 -12.20
C PRO A 338 -1.34 -13.23 -12.46
N ASP A 339 -1.92 -13.13 -13.66
CA ASP A 339 -3.02 -13.95 -14.16
C ASP A 339 -2.58 -15.34 -14.64
N PHE A 340 -1.32 -15.52 -15.10
CA PHE A 340 -0.83 -16.80 -15.65
C PHE A 340 0.41 -17.37 -14.99
N VAL A 341 1.22 -16.56 -14.32
CA VAL A 341 2.54 -16.96 -13.87
C VAL A 341 2.69 -16.87 -12.34
N ILE A 342 3.41 -17.82 -11.77
CA ILE A 342 3.65 -18.00 -10.34
C ILE A 342 5.14 -17.86 -10.03
N SER A 343 5.50 -17.37 -8.84
CA SER A 343 6.89 -17.40 -8.38
C SER A 343 7.26 -18.79 -7.87
N TYR A 344 8.38 -19.32 -8.36
CA TYR A 344 8.96 -20.58 -7.90
C TYR A 344 10.28 -20.29 -7.18
N ASN A 345 10.21 -20.28 -5.86
CA ASN A 345 11.31 -19.88 -4.97
C ASN A 345 11.39 -20.83 -3.76
N LYS A 346 12.45 -20.72 -2.94
CA LYS A 346 12.68 -21.63 -1.81
C LYS A 346 11.52 -21.69 -0.81
N GLN A 347 10.72 -20.64 -0.70
CA GLN A 347 9.60 -20.60 0.21
C GLN A 347 8.34 -21.25 -0.36
N SER A 348 8.12 -21.21 -1.68
CA SER A 348 7.01 -21.88 -2.36
C SER A 348 7.34 -23.30 -2.83
N GLU A 349 8.62 -23.62 -2.97
CA GLU A 349 9.14 -24.88 -3.54
C GLU A 349 8.58 -26.12 -2.86
N GLU A 350 8.56 -26.18 -1.53
CA GLU A 350 8.13 -27.37 -0.78
C GLU A 350 6.71 -27.80 -1.16
N LEU A 351 5.76 -26.85 -1.15
CA LEU A 351 4.36 -27.15 -1.48
C LEU A 351 4.19 -27.39 -2.99
N LEU A 352 4.81 -26.56 -3.83
CA LEU A 352 4.66 -26.67 -5.28
C LEU A 352 5.21 -28.00 -5.79
N ASN A 353 6.36 -28.44 -5.29
CA ASN A 353 6.94 -29.73 -5.66
C ASN A 353 6.08 -30.90 -5.20
N GLU A 354 5.50 -30.83 -4.00
CA GLU A 354 4.59 -31.86 -3.49
C GLU A 354 3.36 -32.03 -4.38
N VAL A 355 2.68 -30.93 -4.75
CA VAL A 355 1.44 -30.99 -5.55
C VAL A 355 1.68 -31.28 -7.03
N THR A 356 2.92 -31.16 -7.52
CA THR A 356 3.30 -31.50 -8.91
C THR A 356 4.10 -32.79 -9.05
N GLY A 357 4.55 -33.38 -7.93
CA GLY A 357 5.47 -34.52 -7.94
C GLY A 357 6.88 -34.19 -8.43
N CYS A 358 7.29 -32.92 -8.37
CA CYS A 358 8.64 -32.50 -8.75
C CYS A 358 9.66 -32.83 -7.65
N GLU A 359 10.91 -33.10 -8.01
CA GLU A 359 12.00 -33.28 -7.05
C GLU A 359 12.66 -31.93 -6.72
N THR A 360 12.98 -31.72 -5.44
CA THR A 360 13.80 -30.56 -5.02
C THR A 360 15.20 -30.66 -5.60
N THR A 361 15.69 -29.58 -6.17
CA THR A 361 16.96 -29.55 -6.90
C THR A 361 17.54 -28.15 -6.97
N ASP A 362 18.86 -28.05 -6.93
CA ASP A 362 19.59 -26.81 -7.23
C ASP A 362 20.14 -26.80 -8.68
N ASN A 363 19.87 -27.86 -9.48
CA ASN A 363 20.28 -27.92 -10.88
C ASN A 363 19.37 -27.03 -11.74
N GLU A 364 19.96 -26.12 -12.51
CA GLU A 364 19.22 -25.12 -13.29
C GLU A 364 18.33 -25.71 -14.40
N ASP A 365 18.73 -26.82 -15.02
CA ASP A 365 17.94 -27.48 -16.06
C ASP A 365 16.74 -28.22 -15.45
N GLU A 366 16.95 -28.88 -14.31
CA GLU A 366 15.86 -29.52 -13.56
C GLU A 366 14.90 -28.46 -12.97
N LEU A 367 15.41 -27.32 -12.46
CA LEU A 367 14.57 -26.21 -12.02
C LEU A 367 13.68 -25.67 -13.15
N ARG A 368 14.23 -25.57 -14.37
CA ARG A 368 13.45 -25.17 -15.55
C ARG A 368 12.38 -26.20 -15.90
N LYS A 369 12.67 -27.50 -15.80
CA LYS A 369 11.69 -28.59 -16.01
C LYS A 369 10.60 -28.62 -14.93
N ASN A 370 10.97 -28.40 -13.67
CA ASN A 370 10.03 -28.26 -12.56
C ASN A 370 9.11 -27.08 -12.81
N TYR A 371 9.67 -25.92 -13.16
CA TYR A 371 8.88 -24.72 -13.43
C TYR A 371 7.90 -24.91 -14.60
N ARG A 372 8.32 -25.59 -15.68
CA ARG A 372 7.40 -26.03 -16.74
C ARG A 372 6.23 -26.85 -16.20
N SER A 373 6.54 -27.86 -15.38
CA SER A 373 5.53 -28.78 -14.82
C SER A 373 4.56 -28.05 -13.91
N ILE A 374 5.06 -27.10 -13.09
CA ILE A 374 4.26 -26.25 -12.22
C ILE A 374 3.31 -25.34 -13.01
N LEU A 375 3.78 -24.70 -14.09
CA LEU A 375 2.92 -23.86 -14.94
C LEU A 375 1.81 -24.68 -15.61
N GLN A 376 2.16 -25.85 -16.16
CA GLN A 376 1.18 -26.73 -16.79
C GLN A 376 0.15 -27.28 -15.79
N TRP A 377 0.61 -27.65 -14.59
CA TRP A 377 -0.26 -28.03 -13.47
C TRP A 377 -1.21 -26.89 -13.08
N LEU A 378 -0.70 -25.67 -12.91
CA LEU A 378 -1.48 -24.49 -12.55
C LEU A 378 -2.61 -24.26 -13.56
N TRP A 379 -2.27 -24.26 -14.85
CA TRP A 379 -3.23 -24.01 -15.92
C TRP A 379 -4.21 -25.15 -16.16
N SER A 380 -3.95 -26.35 -15.61
CA SER A 380 -4.90 -27.46 -15.67
C SER A 380 -6.05 -27.32 -14.69
N LYS A 381 -5.90 -26.50 -13.64
CA LYS A 381 -6.87 -26.43 -12.55
C LYS A 381 -8.20 -25.82 -12.97
N SER A 382 -9.29 -26.41 -12.50
CA SER A 382 -10.64 -25.93 -12.79
C SER A 382 -10.87 -24.49 -12.30
N TRP A 383 -10.39 -24.16 -11.09
CA TRP A 383 -10.49 -22.81 -10.53
C TRP A 383 -9.67 -21.78 -11.30
N PHE A 384 -8.56 -22.19 -11.94
CA PHE A 384 -7.75 -21.30 -12.78
C PHE A 384 -8.49 -20.92 -14.07
N ASN A 385 -9.28 -21.85 -14.60
CA ASN A 385 -10.02 -21.72 -15.86
C ASN A 385 -11.48 -21.27 -15.65
N ALA A 386 -11.83 -20.75 -14.48
CA ALA A 386 -13.16 -20.27 -14.19
C ALA A 386 -13.58 -19.13 -15.15
N ASP A 387 -14.85 -19.12 -15.55
CA ASP A 387 -15.40 -18.09 -16.42
C ASP A 387 -15.46 -16.73 -15.68
N SER A 388 -14.85 -15.71 -16.27
CA SER A 388 -14.80 -14.36 -15.72
C SER A 388 -15.99 -13.49 -16.10
N THR A 389 -16.85 -13.92 -17.01
CA THR A 389 -17.89 -13.07 -17.66
C THR A 389 -18.80 -12.37 -16.65
N ASN A 390 -19.12 -13.03 -15.53
CA ASN A 390 -20.01 -12.51 -14.49
C ASN A 390 -19.28 -12.09 -13.20
N LEU A 391 -17.94 -12.16 -13.17
CA LEU A 391 -17.17 -11.80 -11.98
C LEU A 391 -17.05 -10.28 -11.87
N THR A 392 -17.27 -9.76 -10.67
CA THR A 392 -17.14 -8.33 -10.36
C THR A 392 -16.39 -8.12 -9.04
N GLY A 393 -15.99 -6.88 -8.74
CA GLY A 393 -15.32 -6.51 -7.49
C GLY A 393 -14.08 -7.35 -7.20
N THR A 394 -13.89 -7.76 -5.93
CA THR A 394 -12.72 -8.55 -5.50
C THR A 394 -12.64 -9.88 -6.23
N ARG A 395 -13.75 -10.51 -6.62
CA ARG A 395 -13.70 -11.80 -7.33
C ARG A 395 -13.02 -11.64 -8.69
N LEU A 396 -13.33 -10.56 -9.41
CA LEU A 396 -12.63 -10.24 -10.65
C LEU A 396 -11.16 -9.87 -10.38
N GLN A 397 -10.86 -9.17 -9.29
CA GLN A 397 -9.50 -8.85 -8.87
C GLN A 397 -8.68 -10.13 -8.59
N ILE A 398 -9.24 -11.07 -7.82
CA ILE A 398 -8.64 -12.40 -7.57
C ILE A 398 -8.44 -13.13 -8.89
N TRP A 399 -9.44 -13.13 -9.78
CA TRP A 399 -9.32 -13.79 -11.07
C TRP A 399 -8.18 -13.23 -11.92
N LYS A 400 -7.99 -11.90 -11.95
CA LYS A 400 -6.89 -11.24 -12.68
C LYS A 400 -5.52 -11.49 -12.07
N ASN A 401 -5.44 -11.95 -10.82
CA ASN A 401 -4.18 -12.20 -10.11
C ASN A 401 -4.01 -13.67 -9.68
N ARG A 402 -4.85 -14.56 -10.21
CA ARG A 402 -5.05 -15.95 -9.73
C ARG A 402 -3.81 -16.84 -9.77
N ALA A 403 -2.82 -16.55 -10.61
CA ALA A 403 -1.59 -17.33 -10.62
C ALA A 403 -0.65 -16.88 -9.50
N ALA A 404 -0.40 -15.57 -9.39
CA ALA A 404 0.49 -15.00 -8.37
C ALA A 404 -0.04 -15.25 -6.95
N LEU A 405 -1.36 -15.25 -6.76
CA LEU A 405 -1.99 -15.48 -5.45
C LEU A 405 -1.76 -16.90 -4.90
N ILE A 406 -1.30 -17.87 -5.70
CA ILE A 406 -0.93 -19.19 -5.17
C ILE A 406 0.18 -19.11 -4.14
N ASP A 407 1.05 -18.10 -4.21
CA ASP A 407 2.07 -17.90 -3.17
C ASP A 407 1.44 -17.62 -1.80
N ILE A 408 0.23 -17.06 -1.70
CA ILE A 408 -0.48 -16.96 -0.41
C ILE A 408 -0.67 -18.35 0.22
N LEU A 409 -0.90 -19.37 -0.61
CA LEU A 409 -1.09 -20.76 -0.19
C LEU A 409 0.25 -21.49 0.01
N ALA A 410 1.20 -21.28 -0.91
CA ALA A 410 2.47 -22.00 -0.99
C ALA A 410 3.59 -21.46 -0.09
N TYR A 411 3.55 -20.17 0.27
CA TYR A 411 4.66 -19.53 0.95
C TYR A 411 4.84 -20.04 2.39
N SER A 412 5.91 -20.83 2.58
CA SER A 412 6.13 -21.67 3.77
C SER A 412 6.54 -20.97 5.05
N ARG A 413 6.87 -19.66 5.03
CA ARG A 413 7.29 -18.89 6.23
C ARG A 413 6.32 -19.06 7.42
N ASN A 414 5.05 -19.36 7.15
CA ASN A 414 4.01 -19.54 8.17
C ASN A 414 3.29 -20.91 8.14
N ILE A 415 3.66 -21.84 7.24
CA ILE A 415 2.98 -23.14 7.08
C ILE A 415 3.24 -24.07 8.28
N LYS A 416 4.47 -24.12 8.79
CA LYS A 416 4.88 -25.07 9.84
C LYS A 416 4.27 -24.78 11.22
N LYS A 417 3.71 -23.58 11.42
CA LYS A 417 3.13 -23.17 12.71
C LYS A 417 1.66 -23.54 12.87
N LYS A 418 0.98 -23.98 11.80
CA LYS A 418 -0.49 -24.21 11.76
C LYS A 418 -0.86 -25.40 10.87
N PRO A 419 -0.74 -26.66 11.37
CA PRO A 419 -0.84 -27.87 10.55
C PRO A 419 -2.22 -28.10 9.92
N GLY A 420 -3.32 -27.66 10.55
CA GLY A 420 -4.67 -27.78 10.00
C GLY A 420 -4.85 -27.07 8.66
N VAL A 421 -4.33 -25.84 8.56
CA VAL A 421 -4.40 -25.03 7.32
C VAL A 421 -3.58 -25.65 6.19
N ARG A 422 -2.44 -26.29 6.49
CA ARG A 422 -1.64 -26.96 5.45
C ARG A 422 -2.43 -28.10 4.81
N LYS A 423 -3.05 -28.94 5.63
CA LYS A 423 -3.83 -30.09 5.17
C LYS A 423 -4.93 -29.65 4.21
N GLU A 424 -5.67 -28.62 4.58
CA GLU A 424 -6.73 -28.06 3.75
C GLU A 424 -6.21 -27.51 2.40
N ILE A 425 -5.06 -26.82 2.41
CA ILE A 425 -4.44 -26.34 1.18
C ILE A 425 -4.07 -27.50 0.26
N LEU A 426 -3.46 -28.57 0.79
CA LEU A 426 -3.13 -29.75 0.01
C LEU A 426 -4.38 -30.41 -0.57
N GLU A 427 -5.40 -30.64 0.27
CA GLU A 427 -6.68 -31.20 -0.16
C GLU A 427 -7.33 -30.38 -1.29
N PHE A 428 -7.19 -29.05 -1.29
CA PHE A 428 -7.67 -28.21 -2.38
C PHE A 428 -6.78 -28.27 -3.63
N LEU A 429 -5.46 -28.18 -3.47
CA LEU A 429 -4.52 -28.11 -4.60
C LEU A 429 -4.36 -29.46 -5.34
N GLU A 430 -4.62 -30.57 -4.67
CA GLU A 430 -4.60 -31.92 -5.25
C GLU A 430 -5.89 -32.27 -6.00
N GLN A 431 -6.97 -31.50 -5.82
CA GLN A 431 -8.18 -31.67 -6.61
C GLN A 431 -7.87 -31.49 -8.10
N LYS A 432 -8.43 -32.37 -8.93
CA LYS A 432 -8.25 -32.36 -10.38
C LYS A 432 -8.97 -31.19 -11.02
#